data_AF-A0A835S670-F1
#
_entry.id   AF-A0A835S670-F1
#
_cell.length_a   1.000
_cell.length_b   1.000
_cell.length_c   1.000
_cell.angle_alpha   90.00
_cell.angle_beta   90.00
_cell.angle_gamma   90.00
#
_symmetry.space_group_name_H-M   'P 1'
#
loop_
_entity.id
_entity.type
_entity.pdbx_description
1 polymer ?
#
loop_
_entity_poly.entity_id
_entity_poly.type
_entity_poly.pdbx_seq_one_letter_code
_entity_poly.pdbx_strand_id
1 'polypeptide(L)'
;MDRHCVTVCPMRLMNCPFYHVGCHTAIPQCTLEQHCKENLRTHLICTLPIVHRNEEASEEEWKLRAEALVKAQSENELSEALDLRSLSIIVKKLQAMKREQQIE
;
A
#
# COMPACT_ATOMS: atom_id res chain seq x y z
N MET A 1 29.06 -25.86 -10.23
CA MET A 1 27.88 -25.10 -10.67
C MET A 1 27.04 -24.75 -9.45
N ASP A 2 26.94 -23.46 -9.14
CA ASP A 2 25.79 -22.79 -8.54
C ASP A 2 24.94 -23.54 -7.50
N ARG A 3 25.40 -23.53 -6.25
CA ARG A 3 24.48 -23.55 -5.10
C ARG A 3 24.05 -22.11 -4.81
N HIS A 4 23.24 -21.53 -5.69
CA HIS A 4 22.42 -20.40 -5.25
C HIS A 4 21.37 -20.96 -4.29
N CYS A 5 21.55 -20.68 -2.99
CA CYS A 5 20.59 -21.04 -1.96
C CYS A 5 19.19 -20.57 -2.38
N VAL A 6 18.28 -21.53 -2.57
CA VAL A 6 16.88 -21.37 -2.99
C VAL A 6 16.08 -20.40 -2.10
N THR A 7 16.64 -20.00 -0.96
CA THR A 7 16.03 -19.12 0.04
C THR A 7 16.25 -17.62 -0.18
N VAL A 8 17.23 -17.21 -0.98
CA VAL A 8 17.61 -15.78 -1.18
C VAL A 8 17.65 -15.38 -2.67
N CYS A 9 17.01 -16.15 -3.54
CA CYS A 9 16.94 -15.78 -4.96
C CYS A 9 16.05 -14.54 -5.12
N PRO A 10 16.60 -13.38 -5.59
CA PRO A 10 15.81 -12.16 -5.78
C PRO A 10 14.66 -12.34 -6.78
N MET A 11 14.77 -13.32 -7.68
CA MET A 11 13.75 -13.69 -8.68
C MET A 11 12.67 -14.61 -8.13
N ARG A 12 12.72 -15.01 -6.85
CA ARG A 12 11.68 -15.83 -6.25
C ARG A 12 10.37 -15.04 -6.26
N LEU A 13 9.36 -15.61 -6.92
CA LEU A 13 8.00 -15.10 -6.89
C LEU A 13 7.43 -15.24 -5.48
N MET A 14 6.99 -14.13 -4.93
CA MET A 14 6.24 -14.05 -3.69
C MET A 14 4.90 -13.39 -3.96
N ASN A 15 3.90 -13.74 -3.15
CA ASN A 15 2.62 -13.05 -3.19
C ASN A 15 2.81 -11.64 -2.65
N CYS A 16 2.13 -10.68 -3.26
CA CYS A 16 2.08 -9.32 -2.76
C CYS A 16 1.68 -9.32 -1.25
N PRO A 17 2.29 -8.49 -0.41
CA PRO A 17 1.88 -8.29 0.99
C PRO A 17 0.37 -7.97 1.14
N PHE A 18 -0.21 -7.41 0.09
CA PHE A 18 -1.63 -7.07 -0.02
C PHE A 18 -2.50 -8.21 -0.63
N TYR A 19 -1.97 -9.42 -0.75
CA TYR A 19 -2.70 -10.56 -1.33
C TYR A 19 -4.01 -10.86 -0.60
N HIS A 20 -3.98 -10.79 0.73
CA HIS A 20 -5.17 -11.05 1.56
C HIS A 20 -6.25 -9.96 1.45
N VAL A 21 -5.94 -8.81 0.87
CA VAL A 21 -6.85 -7.65 0.82
C VAL A 21 -7.36 -7.36 -0.59
N GLY A 22 -6.88 -8.11 -1.59
CA GLY A 22 -7.35 -8.02 -2.98
C GLY A 22 -6.26 -7.88 -4.04
N CYS A 23 -4.98 -7.77 -3.66
CA CYS A 23 -3.89 -7.71 -4.63
C CYS A 23 -3.34 -9.11 -4.93
N HIS A 24 -3.98 -9.84 -5.85
CA HIS A 24 -3.60 -11.22 -6.20
C HIS A 24 -2.36 -11.35 -7.10
N THR A 25 -1.47 -10.37 -7.10
CA THR A 25 -0.29 -10.36 -7.97
C THR A 25 0.86 -11.15 -7.32
N ALA A 26 1.40 -12.10 -8.08
CA ALA A 26 2.68 -12.74 -7.75
C ALA A 26 3.81 -11.93 -8.38
N ILE A 27 4.73 -11.46 -7.54
CA ILE A 27 5.82 -10.58 -7.94
C ILE A 27 7.16 -11.11 -7.44
N PRO A 28 8.24 -10.98 -8.23
CA PRO A 28 9.55 -11.32 -7.74
C PRO A 28 9.96 -10.35 -6.62
N GLN A 29 10.67 -10.87 -5.62
CA GLN A 29 11.11 -10.08 -4.47
C GLN A 29 11.87 -8.80 -4.88
N CYS A 30 12.68 -8.86 -5.93
CA CYS A 30 13.43 -7.71 -6.44
C CYS A 30 12.57 -6.60 -7.06
N THR A 31 11.33 -6.88 -7.47
CA THR A 31 10.43 -5.88 -8.05
C THR A 31 9.31 -5.48 -7.10
N LEU A 32 9.37 -5.90 -5.83
CA LEU A 32 8.35 -5.60 -4.84
C LEU A 32 8.16 -4.09 -4.65
N GLU A 33 9.25 -3.35 -4.48
CA GLU A 33 9.22 -1.89 -4.35
C GLU A 33 8.60 -1.22 -5.58
N GLN A 34 8.98 -1.67 -6.77
CA GLN A 34 8.43 -1.13 -8.02
C GLN A 34 6.93 -1.44 -8.14
N HIS A 35 6.53 -2.67 -7.83
CA HIS A 35 5.12 -3.06 -7.84
C HIS A 35 4.30 -2.21 -6.85
N CYS A 36 4.81 -2.00 -5.63
CA CYS A 36 4.18 -1.14 -4.63
C CYS A 36 4.07 0.31 -5.09
N LYS A 37 5.08 0.86 -5.79
CA LYS A 37 5.01 2.19 -6.42
C LYS A 37 3.90 2.26 -7.48
N GLU A 38 3.92 1.36 -8.45
CA GLU A 38 2.98 1.38 -9.57
C GLU A 38 1.54 1.05 -9.16
N ASN A 39 1.37 0.22 -8.13
CA ASN A 39 0.05 -0.26 -7.66
C ASN A 39 -0.39 0.39 -6.35
N LEU A 40 0.28 1.47 -5.91
CA LEU A 40 0.01 2.13 -4.64
C LEU A 40 -1.47 2.51 -4.49
N ARG A 41 -2.06 3.07 -5.56
CA ARG A 41 -3.47 3.44 -5.59
C ARG A 41 -4.38 2.25 -5.29
N THR A 42 -4.11 1.10 -5.90
CA THR A 42 -4.87 -0.14 -5.70
C THR A 42 -4.70 -0.65 -4.27
N HIS A 43 -3.47 -0.64 -3.75
CA HIS A 43 -3.19 -1.05 -2.37
C HIS A 43 -3.92 -0.16 -1.36
N LEU A 44 -3.98 1.15 -1.59
CA LEU A 44 -4.74 2.09 -0.76
C LEU A 44 -6.24 1.83 -0.80
N ILE A 45 -6.83 1.60 -1.97
CA ILE A 45 -8.26 1.30 -2.11
C ILE A 45 -8.64 0.04 -1.31
N CYS A 46 -7.81 -1.00 -1.36
CA CYS A 46 -8.03 -2.23 -0.60
C CYS A 46 -7.76 -2.06 0.90
N THR A 47 -6.82 -1.20 1.28
CA THR A 47 -6.39 -1.03 2.68
C THR A 47 -7.28 -0.08 3.46
N LEU A 48 -7.74 1.02 2.84
CA LEU A 48 -8.61 2.01 3.48
C LEU A 48 -9.84 1.41 4.17
N PRO A 49 -10.69 0.56 3.56
CA PRO A 49 -11.83 -0.03 4.24
C PRO A 49 -11.45 -0.94 5.42
N ILE A 50 -10.24 -1.49 5.43
CA ILE A 50 -9.73 -2.31 6.54
C ILE A 50 -9.28 -1.42 7.70
N VAL A 51 -8.58 -0.34 7.38
CA VAL A 51 -8.13 0.67 8.35
C VAL A 51 -9.31 1.39 8.98
N HIS A 52 -10.34 1.64 8.18
CA HIS A 52 -11.57 2.33 8.53
C HIS A 52 -12.74 1.36 8.60
N ARG A 53 -12.55 0.18 9.20
CA ARG A 53 -13.60 -0.84 9.30
C ARG A 53 -14.89 -0.35 9.98
N ASN A 54 -14.80 0.74 10.75
CA ASN A 54 -15.93 1.38 11.43
C ASN A 54 -16.60 2.49 10.60
N GLU A 55 -16.08 2.80 9.41
CA GLU A 55 -16.68 3.76 8.48
C GLU A 55 -17.29 3.00 7.31
N GLU A 56 -18.59 3.20 7.11
CA GLU A 56 -19.28 2.72 5.92
C GLU A 56 -19.07 3.76 4.82
N ALA A 57 -18.25 3.43 3.82
CA ALA A 57 -18.06 4.26 2.63
C ALA A 57 -18.17 3.38 1.38
N SER A 58 -18.68 3.96 0.30
CA SER A 58 -18.77 3.25 -0.99
C SER A 58 -17.38 2.96 -1.57
N GLU A 59 -17.29 1.97 -2.47
CA GLU A 59 -16.05 1.68 -3.22
C GLU A 59 -15.53 2.95 -3.94
N GLU A 60 -16.45 3.77 -4.45
CA GLU A 60 -16.14 5.05 -5.10
C GLU A 60 -15.53 6.06 -4.13
N GLU A 61 -16.03 6.13 -2.89
CA GLU A 61 -15.45 6.99 -1.86
C GLU A 61 -14.05 6.52 -1.47
N TRP A 62 -13.83 5.21 -1.34
CA TRP A 62 -12.49 4.67 -1.09
C TRP A 62 -11.53 4.98 -2.24
N LYS A 63 -11.99 4.91 -3.49
CA LYS A 63 -11.22 5.34 -4.67
C LYS A 63 -10.86 6.82 -4.63
N LEU A 64 -11.82 7.68 -4.30
CA LEU A 64 -11.58 9.13 -4.19
C LEU A 64 -10.61 9.46 -3.05
N ARG A 65 -10.78 8.86 -1.88
CA ARG A 65 -9.89 9.03 -0.72
C ARG A 65 -8.48 8.54 -1.03
N ALA A 66 -8.33 7.39 -1.68
CA ALA A 66 -7.05 6.86 -2.11
C ALA A 66 -6.34 7.81 -3.09
N GLU A 67 -7.06 8.32 -4.10
CA GLU A 67 -6.49 9.28 -5.05
C GLU A 67 -6.09 10.60 -4.36
N ALA A 68 -6.90 11.08 -3.42
CA ALA A 68 -6.59 12.27 -2.64
C ALA A 68 -5.38 12.08 -1.72
N LEU A 69 -5.10 10.86 -1.25
CA LEU A 69 -3.89 10.53 -0.48
C LEU A 69 -2.66 10.49 -1.39
N VAL A 70 -2.76 9.83 -2.56
CA VAL A 70 -1.67 9.80 -3.56
C VAL A 70 -1.34 11.20 -4.07
N LYS A 71 -2.33 12.07 -4.25
CA LYS A 71 -2.12 13.46 -4.68
C LYS A 71 -1.57 14.37 -3.57
N ALA A 72 -2.00 14.15 -2.32
CA ALA A 72 -1.62 15.03 -1.22
C ALA A 72 -0.22 14.71 -0.66
N GLN A 73 0.25 13.48 -0.83
CA GLN A 73 1.59 13.08 -0.42
C GLN A 73 2.48 12.81 -1.60
N SER A 74 3.78 13.04 -1.41
CA SER A 74 4.78 12.53 -2.33
C SER A 74 4.64 11.01 -2.37
N GLU A 75 4.39 10.47 -3.56
CA GLU A 75 4.27 9.03 -3.84
C GLU A 75 5.41 8.21 -3.20
N ASN A 76 6.55 8.85 -2.94
CA ASN A 76 7.70 8.31 -2.24
C ASN A 76 7.41 7.79 -0.81
N GLU A 77 6.83 8.58 0.11
CA GLU A 77 6.62 8.12 1.50
C GLU A 77 5.58 6.99 1.61
N LEU A 78 4.57 7.01 0.73
CA LEU A 78 3.55 5.97 0.69
C LEU A 78 4.05 4.70 0.01
N SER A 79 4.93 4.81 -0.97
CA SER A 79 5.47 3.65 -1.69
C SER A 79 6.60 2.92 -0.96
N GLU A 80 7.23 3.56 0.03
CA GLU A 80 8.13 2.90 0.98
C GLU A 80 7.39 1.91 1.89
N ALA A 81 6.06 1.99 1.95
CA ALA A 81 5.24 1.05 2.70
C ALA A 81 5.07 -0.28 1.95
N LEU A 82 6.01 -1.20 2.17
CA LEU A 82 6.00 -2.53 1.53
C LEU A 82 5.12 -3.56 2.26
N ASP A 83 4.29 -3.15 3.22
CA ASP A 83 3.39 -4.06 3.92
C ASP A 83 2.13 -3.34 4.42
N LEU A 84 1.08 -4.13 4.66
CA LEU A 84 -0.23 -3.66 5.11
C LEU A 84 -0.17 -2.84 6.40
N ARG A 85 0.69 -3.23 7.34
CA ARG A 85 0.78 -2.56 8.64
C ARG A 85 1.43 -1.19 8.46
N SER A 86 2.55 -1.14 7.73
CA SER A 86 3.24 0.11 7.40
C SER A 86 2.31 1.07 6.63
N LEU A 87 1.61 0.57 5.61
CA LEU A 87 0.67 1.39 4.84
C LEU A 87 -0.48 1.90 5.72
N SER A 88 -1.03 1.05 6.59
CA SER A 88 -2.08 1.46 7.53
C SER A 88 -1.63 2.57 8.49
N ILE A 89 -0.40 2.46 9.02
CA ILE A 89 0.16 3.46 9.94
C ILE A 89 0.33 4.79 9.23
N ILE A 90 0.91 4.79 8.02
CA ILE A 90 1.11 6.00 7.23
C ILE A 90 -0.24 6.63 6.89
N VAL A 91 -1.21 5.87 6.41
CA VAL A 91 -2.57 6.39 6.10
C VAL A 91 -3.19 7.06 7.34
N LYS A 92 -3.14 6.42 8.51
CA LYS A 92 -3.66 7.02 9.75
C LYS A 92 -2.91 8.31 10.13
N LYS A 93 -1.58 8.30 10.01
CA LYS A 93 -0.74 9.49 10.28
C LYS A 93 -1.12 10.64 9.35
N LEU A 94 -1.29 10.38 8.06
CA LEU A 94 -1.65 11.39 7.06
C LEU A 94 -3.04 11.98 7.30
N GLN A 95 -3.98 11.14 7.73
CA GLN A 95 -5.31 11.62 8.09
C GLN A 95 -5.31 12.46 9.36
N ALA A 96 -4.47 12.12 10.35
CA ALA A 96 -4.27 12.95 11.53
C ALA A 96 -3.69 14.31 11.14
N MET A 97 -2.62 14.33 10.33
CA MET A 97 -2.00 15.58 9.86
C MET A 97 -2.96 16.45 9.04
N LYS A 98 -3.79 15.87 8.17
CA LYS A 98 -4.83 16.62 7.43
C LYS A 98 -5.90 17.21 8.34
N ARG A 99 -6.22 16.58 9.48
CA ARG A 99 -7.17 17.16 10.46
C ARG A 99 -6.56 18.35 11.19
N GLU A 100 -5.24 18.35 11.40
CA GLU A 100 -4.53 19.46 12.04
C GLU A 100 -4.47 20.70 11.13
N GLN A 101 -4.25 20.52 9.82
CA GLN A 101 -4.23 21.62 8.84
C GLN A 101 -5.60 22.26 8.52
N GLN A 102 -6.72 21.69 8.98
CA GLN A 102 -8.05 22.30 8.81
C GLN A 102 -8.47 23.21 9.98
N ILE A 103 -7.62 23.38 11.00
CA ILE A 103 -7.93 24.14 12.21
C ILE A 103 -7.24 25.52 12.23
N GLU A 104 -6.38 25.82 11.25
CA GLU A 104 -5.64 27.08 11.13
C GLU A 104 -6.24 28.08 10.13
#